data_AF-A0A357YYD1-F1
#
_entry.id   AF-A0A357YYD1-F1
#
_cell.length_a   1.000
_cell.length_b   1.000
_cell.length_c   1.000
_cell.angle_alpha   90.00
_cell.angle_beta   90.00
_cell.angle_gamma   90.00
#
_symmetry.space_group_name_H-M   'P 1'
#
loop_
_entity.id
_entity.type
_entity.pdbx_description
1 polymer ?
#
loop_
_entity_poly.entity_id
_entity_poly.type
_entity_poly.pdbx_seq_one_letter_code
_entity_poly.pdbx_strand_id
1 'polypeptide(L)'
;FFSLGRVHRQPSHCIDCGRCEAVCPASIDIRQKTWINSLECSACMSCIETCPEKKALGFKLVPGRKSLSARTMAIFFLLIFTVGITIARVSGHWQNKISLQAYLQYTASATPSSKTANHISPEKKQRMILMMNQLRAQKMQNFKKSNESQK
;
A
#
# COMPACT_ATOMS: atom_id res chain seq x y z
N PHE A 1 -5.38 -23.22 11.15
CA PHE A 1 -4.74 -24.54 11.42
C PHE A 1 -3.26 -24.55 11.03
N PHE A 2 -2.86 -24.06 9.84
CA PHE A 2 -1.45 -23.85 9.43
C PHE A 2 -1.04 -22.36 9.48
N SER A 3 -0.90 -21.76 10.67
CA SER A 3 -0.08 -20.53 10.77
C SER A 3 1.38 -20.95 10.93
N LEU A 4 2.26 -20.44 10.06
CA LEU A 4 3.70 -20.65 10.15
C LEU A 4 4.19 -20.00 11.46
N GLY A 5 4.01 -18.68 11.61
CA GLY A 5 4.43 -17.97 12.81
C GLY A 5 3.38 -17.93 13.92
N ARG A 6 3.83 -18.08 15.17
CA ARG A 6 2.99 -18.01 16.37
C ARG A 6 3.70 -17.25 17.49
N VAL A 7 2.91 -16.59 18.34
CA VAL A 7 3.41 -16.02 19.60
C VAL A 7 3.63 -17.16 20.61
N HIS A 8 4.77 -17.10 21.29
CA HIS A 8 5.19 -18.04 22.33
C HIS A 8 5.42 -17.27 23.63
N ARG A 9 4.80 -17.73 24.71
CA ARG A 9 5.03 -17.27 26.09
C ARG A 9 6.06 -18.16 26.77
N GLN A 10 7.05 -17.58 27.43
CA GLN A 10 8.00 -18.25 28.31
C GLN A 10 7.54 -18.04 29.76
N PRO A 11 6.89 -19.04 30.41
CA PRO A 11 6.32 -18.86 31.75
C PRO A 11 7.35 -18.45 32.80
N SER A 12 8.61 -18.91 32.66
CA SER A 12 9.71 -18.59 33.57
C SER A 12 10.06 -17.10 33.66
N HIS A 13 9.72 -16.32 32.62
CA HIS A 13 9.95 -14.87 32.58
C HIS A 13 8.64 -14.10 32.77
N CYS A 14 7.49 -14.75 32.92
CA CYS A 14 6.22 -14.03 33.02
C CYS A 14 5.96 -13.59 34.47
N ILE A 15 5.64 -12.30 34.66
CA ILE A 15 5.23 -11.72 35.96
C ILE A 15 3.70 -11.64 36.13
N ASP A 16 2.94 -12.32 35.27
CA ASP A 16 1.47 -12.40 35.27
C ASP A 16 0.67 -11.08 35.35
N CYS A 17 1.28 -9.97 34.89
CA CYS A 17 0.66 -8.63 34.92
C CYS A 17 -0.61 -8.43 34.06
N GLY A 18 -0.97 -9.36 33.18
CA GLY A 18 -2.20 -9.30 32.37
C GLY A 18 -2.24 -8.29 31.21
N ARG A 19 -1.22 -7.43 31.04
CA ARG A 19 -1.20 -6.41 29.97
C ARG A 19 -1.33 -6.98 28.57
N CYS A 20 -0.77 -8.17 28.33
CA CYS A 20 -0.85 -8.85 27.04
C CYS A 20 -2.30 -9.17 26.62
N GLU A 21 -3.16 -9.53 27.58
CA GLU A 21 -4.58 -9.84 27.34
C GLU A 21 -5.37 -8.54 27.16
N ALA A 22 -5.06 -7.50 27.94
CA ALA A 22 -5.72 -6.19 27.86
C ALA A 22 -5.53 -5.49 26.49
N VAL A 23 -4.36 -5.64 25.85
CA VAL A 23 -4.11 -5.07 24.51
C VAL A 23 -4.54 -5.99 23.37
N CYS A 24 -4.99 -7.21 23.65
CA CYS A 24 -5.33 -8.17 22.62
C CYS A 24 -6.72 -7.83 22.04
N PRO A 25 -6.83 -7.43 20.75
CA PRO A 25 -8.13 -7.12 20.17
C PRO A 25 -9.06 -8.34 20.11
N ALA A 26 -8.47 -9.55 20.11
CA ALA A 26 -9.18 -10.82 20.10
C ALA A 26 -9.51 -11.36 21.51
N SER A 27 -9.16 -10.63 22.58
CA SER A 27 -9.41 -11.02 23.98
C SER A 27 -8.99 -12.47 24.30
N ILE A 28 -7.84 -12.90 23.77
CA ILE A 28 -7.33 -14.26 23.95
C ILE A 28 -6.67 -14.40 25.33
N ASP A 29 -6.94 -15.49 26.05
CA ASP A 29 -6.24 -15.85 27.29
C ASP A 29 -4.77 -16.25 27.04
N ILE A 30 -3.90 -15.25 26.93
CA ILE A 30 -2.48 -15.42 26.65
C ILE A 30 -1.72 -16.02 27.85
N ARG A 31 -2.08 -15.66 29.09
CA ARG A 31 -1.37 -16.13 30.29
C ARG A 31 -1.57 -17.63 30.53
N GLN A 32 -2.69 -18.20 30.09
CA GLN A 32 -3.00 -19.62 30.24
C GLN A 32 -2.33 -20.51 29.18
N LYS A 33 -1.73 -19.92 28.14
CA LYS A 33 -1.19 -20.65 26.99
C LYS A 33 0.31 -20.41 26.84
N THR A 34 1.08 -21.48 26.62
CA THR A 34 2.51 -21.36 26.25
C THR A 34 2.67 -21.01 24.77
N TRP A 35 1.78 -21.55 23.93
CA TRP A 35 1.69 -21.25 22.50
C TRP A 35 0.32 -20.72 22.17
N ILE A 36 0.26 -19.54 21.55
CA ILE A 36 -1.00 -18.94 21.14
C ILE A 36 -1.38 -19.58 19.80
N ASN A 37 -2.22 -20.61 19.86
CA ASN A 37 -2.71 -21.38 18.71
C ASN A 37 -4.20 -21.09 18.39
N SER A 38 -4.75 -20.01 18.92
CA SER A 38 -6.12 -19.58 18.64
C SER A 38 -6.28 -19.12 17.18
N LEU A 39 -7.42 -19.43 16.56
CA LEU A 39 -7.78 -18.92 15.24
C LEU A 39 -7.99 -17.40 15.23
N GLU A 40 -8.36 -16.85 16.39
CA GLU A 40 -8.55 -15.41 16.57
C GLU A 40 -7.23 -14.62 16.59
N CYS A 41 -6.08 -15.30 16.72
CA CYS A 41 -4.79 -14.62 16.76
C CYS A 41 -4.35 -14.21 15.35
N SER A 42 -4.48 -12.92 15.06
CA SER A 42 -3.99 -12.30 13.81
C SER A 42 -2.48 -12.07 13.78
N ALA A 43 -1.76 -12.42 14.85
CA ALA A 43 -0.33 -12.16 15.02
C ALA A 43 0.05 -10.67 14.82
N CYS A 44 -0.72 -9.74 15.39
CA CYS A 44 -0.42 -8.30 15.35
C CYS A 44 0.75 -7.84 16.25
N MET A 45 1.31 -8.75 17.06
CA MET A 45 2.44 -8.52 17.98
C MET A 45 2.25 -7.47 19.09
N SER A 46 1.09 -6.84 19.24
CA SER A 46 0.83 -5.83 20.30
C SER A 46 1.10 -6.37 21.72
N CYS A 47 0.83 -7.65 21.96
CA CYS A 47 1.11 -8.29 23.25
C CYS A 47 2.61 -8.43 23.56
N ILE A 48 3.46 -8.53 22.54
CA ILE A 48 4.92 -8.59 22.67
C ILE A 48 5.45 -7.18 22.99
N GLU A 49 4.96 -6.17 22.26
CA GLU A 49 5.39 -4.78 22.40
C GLU A 49 5.04 -4.18 23.77
N THR A 50 3.84 -4.48 24.30
CA THR A 50 3.43 -3.97 25.61
C THR A 50 4.05 -4.71 26.80
N CYS A 51 4.70 -5.86 26.56
CA CYS A 51 5.14 -6.73 27.65
C CYS A 51 6.30 -6.06 28.42
N PRO A 52 6.18 -5.86 29.74
CA PRO A 52 7.25 -5.26 30.52
C PRO A 52 8.50 -6.15 30.57
N GLU A 53 8.33 -7.47 30.44
CA GLU A 53 9.43 -8.44 30.39
C GLU A 53 9.68 -8.91 28.96
N LYS A 54 10.74 -8.40 28.34
CA LYS A 54 11.07 -8.64 26.93
C LYS A 54 11.32 -10.11 26.59
N LYS A 55 11.67 -10.95 27.58
CA LYS A 55 11.89 -12.39 27.38
C LYS A 55 10.64 -13.24 27.58
N ALA A 56 9.58 -12.68 28.18
CA ALA A 56 8.37 -13.42 28.50
C ALA A 56 7.54 -13.80 27.26
N LEU A 57 7.55 -12.96 26.21
CA LEU A 57 6.81 -13.21 24.97
C LEU A 57 7.73 -13.03 23.75
N GLY A 58 7.54 -13.86 22.72
CA GLY A 58 8.25 -13.72 21.46
C GLY A 58 7.51 -14.36 20.29
N PHE A 59 7.87 -13.97 19.07
CA PHE A 59 7.29 -14.53 17.85
C PHE A 59 8.22 -15.59 17.26
N LYS A 60 7.70 -16.80 17.02
CA LYS A 60 8.46 -17.92 16.45
C LYS A 60 7.78 -18.42 15.18
N LEU A 61 8.54 -18.45 14.08
CA LEU A 61 8.09 -18.81 12.73
C LEU A 61 7.83 -20.29 12.51
N VAL A 62 8.44 -21.19 13.29
CA VAL A 62 8.19 -22.64 13.30
C VAL A 62 8.73 -23.20 14.64
N PRO A 63 7.97 -24.00 15.40
CA PRO A 63 8.51 -24.74 16.53
C PRO A 63 9.56 -25.75 16.07
N GLY A 64 10.79 -25.66 16.58
CA GLY A 64 11.83 -26.69 16.40
C GLY A 64 12.70 -26.63 15.14
N ARG A 65 12.52 -25.65 14.24
CA ARG A 65 13.43 -25.48 13.09
C ARG A 65 14.65 -24.62 13.44
N LYS A 66 15.82 -25.05 12.97
CA LYS A 66 17.04 -24.24 13.00
C LYS A 66 16.81 -22.92 12.25
N SER A 67 17.35 -21.82 12.78
CA SER A 67 17.25 -20.51 12.13
C SER A 67 17.99 -20.57 10.78
N LEU A 68 17.25 -20.44 9.68
CA LEU A 68 17.86 -20.29 8.36
C LEU A 68 18.51 -18.92 8.31
N SER A 69 19.74 -18.84 7.78
CA SER A 69 20.40 -17.56 7.65
C SER A 69 19.58 -16.63 6.73
N ALA A 70 19.54 -15.33 7.05
CA ALA A 70 18.86 -14.35 6.22
C ALA A 70 19.36 -14.38 4.75
N ARG A 71 20.65 -14.68 4.56
CA ARG A 71 21.27 -14.86 3.24
C ARG A 71 20.67 -16.03 2.46
N THR A 72 20.45 -17.17 3.11
CA THR A 72 19.81 -18.34 2.48
C THR A 72 18.40 -18.01 2.03
N MET A 73 17.62 -17.33 2.88
CA MET A 73 16.27 -16.89 2.52
C MET A 73 16.28 -15.93 1.32
N ALA A 74 17.18 -14.95 1.32
CA ALA A 74 17.31 -14.00 0.23
C ALA A 74 17.64 -14.69 -1.12
N ILE A 75 18.62 -15.61 -1.12
CA ILE A 75 19.00 -16.37 -2.31
C ILE A 75 17.82 -17.22 -2.80
N PHE A 76 17.08 -17.87 -1.90
CA PHE A 76 15.93 -18.69 -2.25
C PHE A 76 14.85 -17.89 -2.98
N PHE A 77 14.44 -16.74 -2.45
CA PHE A 77 13.44 -15.89 -3.10
C PHE A 77 13.92 -15.36 -4.45
N LEU A 78 15.19 -14.95 -4.54
CA LEU A 78 15.80 -14.50 -5.79
C LEU A 78 15.78 -15.61 -6.85
N LEU A 79 16.13 -16.84 -6.47
CA LEU A 79 16.10 -17.99 -7.37
C LEU A 79 14.68 -18.31 -7.83
N ILE A 80 13.70 -18.37 -6.93
CA ILE A 80 12.31 -18.62 -7.33
C ILE A 80 11.82 -17.57 -8.33
N PHE A 81 12.10 -16.30 -8.07
CA PHE A 81 11.63 -15.20 -8.91
C PHE A 81 12.29 -15.23 -10.30
N THR A 82 13.61 -15.40 -10.34
CA THR A 82 14.38 -15.45 -11.60
C THR A 82 14.04 -16.68 -12.43
N VAL A 83 13.89 -17.85 -11.80
CA VAL A 83 13.47 -19.09 -12.47
C VAL A 83 12.05 -18.95 -13.02
N GLY A 84 11.11 -18.45 -12.23
CA GLY A 84 9.72 -18.24 -12.69
C GLY A 84 9.62 -17.32 -13.89
N ILE A 85 10.31 -16.17 -13.87
CA ILE A 85 10.36 -15.24 -15.01
C ILE A 85 10.99 -15.90 -16.23
N THR A 86 12.10 -16.61 -16.04
CA THR A 86 12.81 -17.28 -17.13
C THR A 86 11.90 -18.31 -17.79
N ILE A 87 11.21 -19.14 -17.01
CA ILE A 87 10.23 -20.12 -17.51
C ILE A 87 9.10 -19.43 -18.27
N ALA A 88 8.52 -18.35 -17.74
CA ALA A 88 7.47 -17.61 -18.42
C ALA A 88 7.94 -17.00 -19.76
N ARG A 89 9.17 -16.50 -19.81
CA ARG A 89 9.79 -15.94 -21.02
C ARG A 89 10.03 -17.00 -22.09
N VAL A 90 10.64 -18.13 -21.73
CA VAL A 90 10.98 -19.18 -22.71
C VAL A 90 9.77 -19.97 -23.18
N SER A 91 8.74 -20.11 -22.33
CA SER A 91 7.47 -20.75 -22.72
C SER A 91 6.55 -19.83 -23.54
N GLY A 92 6.93 -18.58 -23.78
CA GLY A 92 6.13 -17.61 -24.53
C GLY A 92 4.89 -17.09 -23.80
N HIS A 93 4.69 -17.45 -22.53
CA HIS A 93 3.58 -16.95 -21.70
C HIS A 93 3.85 -15.54 -21.14
N TRP A 94 5.09 -15.05 -21.22
CA TRP A 94 5.44 -13.70 -20.77
C TRP A 94 4.92 -12.61 -21.70
N GLN A 95 4.93 -12.86 -23.02
CA GLN A 95 4.55 -11.89 -24.03
C GLN A 95 3.05 -12.00 -24.32
N ASN A 96 2.37 -10.86 -24.31
CA ASN A 96 0.98 -10.80 -24.69
C ASN A 96 0.85 -10.72 -26.23
N LYS A 97 -0.19 -11.35 -26.80
CA LYS A 97 -0.47 -11.38 -28.25
C LYS A 97 -1.23 -10.14 -28.76
N ILE A 98 -1.42 -9.11 -27.92
CA ILE A 98 -2.18 -7.91 -28.31
C ILE A 98 -1.34 -7.02 -29.23
N SER A 99 -1.88 -6.71 -30.40
CA SER A 99 -1.28 -5.76 -31.33
C SER A 99 -1.38 -4.33 -30.80
N LEU A 100 -0.43 -3.47 -31.19
CA LEU A 100 -0.44 -2.05 -30.80
C LEU A 100 -1.76 -1.37 -31.20
N GLN A 101 -2.32 -1.71 -32.36
CA GLN A 101 -3.58 -1.14 -32.84
C GLN A 101 -4.76 -1.52 -31.93
N ALA A 102 -4.87 -2.79 -31.54
CA ALA A 102 -5.90 -3.25 -30.62
C ALA A 102 -5.74 -2.57 -29.25
N TYR A 103 -4.52 -2.49 -28.72
CA TYR A 103 -4.24 -1.78 -27.47
C TYR A 103 -4.64 -0.30 -27.52
N LEU A 104 -4.27 0.40 -28.61
CA LEU A 104 -4.61 1.80 -28.81
C LEU A 104 -6.11 2.01 -28.97
N GLN A 105 -6.83 1.11 -29.61
CA GLN A 105 -8.29 1.20 -29.73
C GLN A 105 -8.98 1.19 -28.34
N TYR A 106 -8.51 0.38 -27.40
CA TYR A 106 -9.07 0.32 -26.04
C TYR A 106 -8.64 1.50 -25.15
N THR A 107 -7.46 2.07 -25.39
CA THR A 107 -6.87 3.12 -24.52
C THR A 107 -7.03 4.54 -25.05
N ALA A 108 -7.27 4.72 -26.36
CA ALA A 108 -7.39 6.04 -27.01
C ALA A 108 -8.73 6.74 -26.79
N SER A 109 -9.69 6.14 -26.07
CA SER A 109 -10.95 6.79 -25.70
C SER A 109 -10.78 7.98 -24.76
N ALA A 110 -9.57 8.21 -24.21
CA ALA A 110 -9.25 9.36 -23.37
C ALA A 110 -8.48 10.49 -24.07
N THR A 111 -8.08 10.33 -25.35
CA THR A 111 -7.43 11.43 -26.07
C THR A 111 -8.49 12.14 -26.90
N PRO A 112 -8.79 13.44 -26.66
CA PRO A 112 -9.62 14.17 -27.60
C PRO A 112 -8.90 14.13 -28.93
N SER A 113 -9.53 13.48 -29.90
CA SER A 113 -9.06 13.38 -31.28
C SER A 113 -8.54 14.74 -31.73
N SER A 114 -7.36 14.78 -32.35
CA SER A 114 -6.79 15.99 -32.95
C SER A 114 -7.77 16.71 -33.90
N LYS A 115 -8.80 16.00 -34.38
CA LYS A 115 -9.92 16.57 -35.15
C LYS A 115 -10.76 17.58 -34.35
N THR A 116 -10.85 17.48 -33.02
CA THR A 116 -11.62 18.43 -32.19
C THR A 116 -10.88 19.75 -31.97
N ALA A 117 -9.54 19.75 -31.95
CA ALA A 117 -8.74 20.98 -31.86
C ALA A 117 -8.89 21.87 -33.11
N ASN A 118 -9.09 21.24 -34.28
CA ASN A 118 -9.25 21.92 -35.56
C ASN A 118 -10.69 22.43 -35.84
N HIS A 119 -11.66 22.13 -34.97
CA HIS A 119 -13.08 22.54 -35.14
C HIS A 119 -13.48 23.74 -34.25
N ILE A 120 -12.54 24.36 -33.54
CA ILE A 120 -12.84 25.58 -32.79
C ILE A 120 -12.87 26.74 -33.80
N SER A 121 -14.09 27.20 -34.14
CA SER A 121 -14.27 28.40 -34.96
C SER A 121 -13.41 29.55 -34.41
N PRO A 122 -12.64 30.25 -35.26
CA PRO A 122 -11.74 31.33 -34.84
C PRO A 122 -12.48 32.40 -34.03
N GLU A 123 -13.77 32.61 -34.30
CA GLU A 123 -14.64 33.51 -33.55
C GLU A 123 -14.83 33.07 -32.07
N LYS A 124 -15.04 31.78 -31.81
CA LYS A 124 -15.22 31.25 -30.45
C LYS A 124 -13.95 31.42 -29.62
N LYS A 125 -12.78 31.25 -30.25
CA LYS A 125 -11.47 31.50 -29.62
C LYS A 125 -11.29 32.98 -29.28
N GLN A 126 -11.63 33.88 -30.19
CA GLN A 126 -11.56 35.33 -29.97
C GLN A 126 -12.49 35.77 -28.84
N ARG A 127 -13.74 35.26 -28.80
CA ARG A 127 -14.69 35.54 -27.70
C ARG A 127 -14.15 35.10 -26.33
N MET A 128 -13.51 33.93 -26.25
CA MET A 128 -12.89 33.47 -25.00
C MET A 128 -11.73 34.35 -24.57
N ILE A 129 -10.85 34.75 -25.49
CA ILE A 129 -9.73 35.66 -25.19
C ILE A 129 -10.24 37.02 -24.69
N LEU A 130 -11.28 37.56 -25.34
CA LEU A 130 -11.91 38.81 -24.94
C LEU A 130 -12.50 38.71 -23.51
N MET A 131 -13.23 37.63 -23.22
CA MET A 131 -13.80 37.38 -21.91
C MET A 131 -12.72 37.28 -20.82
N MET A 132 -11.62 36.58 -21.09
CA MET A 132 -10.50 36.48 -20.14
C MET A 132 -9.85 37.84 -19.86
N ASN A 133 -9.70 38.69 -20.88
CA ASN A 133 -9.17 40.03 -20.72
C ASN A 133 -10.12 40.93 -19.91
N GLN A 134 -11.43 40.82 -20.12
CA GLN A 134 -12.44 41.54 -19.34
C GLN A 134 -12.40 41.13 -17.86
N LEU A 135 -12.33 39.82 -17.57
CA LEU A 135 -12.23 39.33 -16.19
C LEU A 135 -10.96 39.81 -15.50
N ARG A 136 -9.82 39.84 -16.21
CA ARG A 136 -8.57 40.39 -15.68
C ARG A 136 -8.70 41.88 -15.39
N ALA A 137 -9.30 42.66 -16.29
CA ALA A 137 -9.53 44.08 -16.08
C ALA A 137 -10.47 44.34 -14.89
N GLN A 138 -11.57 43.60 -14.78
CA GLN A 138 -12.48 43.67 -13.63
C GLN A 138 -11.78 43.33 -12.32
N LYS A 139 -10.94 42.29 -12.31
CA LYS A 139 -10.16 41.91 -11.12
C LYS A 139 -9.20 43.01 -10.69
N MET A 140 -8.53 43.68 -11.64
CA MET A 140 -7.64 44.81 -11.36
C MET A 140 -8.40 46.03 -10.83
N GLN A 141 -9.57 46.32 -11.39
CA GLN A 141 -10.45 47.40 -10.90
C GLN A 141 -10.97 47.12 -9.49
N ASN A 142 -11.40 45.88 -9.23
CA ASN A 142 -11.86 45.46 -7.90
C ASN A 142 -10.72 45.54 -6.87
N PHE A 143 -9.50 45.15 -7.24
CA PHE A 143 -8.32 45.27 -6.37
C PHE A 143 -7.94 46.72 -6.08
N LYS A 144 -8.06 47.61 -7.07
CA LYS A 144 -7.82 49.05 -6.85
C LYS A 144 -8.88 49.65 -5.91
N LYS A 145 -10.16 49.30 -6.13
CA LYS A 145 -11.28 49.76 -5.29
C LYS A 145 -11.18 49.23 -3.86
N SER A 146 -10.73 47.99 -3.65
CA SER A 146 -10.51 47.46 -2.30
C SER A 146 -9.39 48.20 -1.56
N ASN A 147 -8.30 48.56 -2.25
CA ASN A 147 -7.21 49.32 -1.63
C ASN A 147 -7.59 50.78 -1.33
N GLU A 148 -8.42 51.41 -2.16
CA GLU A 148 -8.92 52.78 -1.90
C GLU A 148 -9.93 52.82 -0.74
N SER A 149 -10.76 51.78 -0.56
CA SER A 149 -11.71 51.69 0.56
C SER A 149 -11.05 51.42 1.93
N GLN A 150 -9.77 51.06 1.95
CA GLN A 150 -9.01 50.69 3.15
C GLN A 150 -8.07 51.81 3.64
N LYS A 151 -8.11 52.97 2.99
CA LYS A 151 -7.39 54.21 3.35
C LYS A 151 -8.37 55.26 3.84
#